data_AF-A0A3N5QZV4-F1
#
_entry.id   AF-A0A3N5QZV4-F1
#
_cell.length_a   1.000
_cell.length_b   1.000
_cell.length_c   1.000
_cell.angle_alpha   90.00
_cell.angle_beta   90.00
_cell.angle_gamma   90.00
#
_symmetry.space_group_name_H-M   'P 1'
#
loop_
_entity.id
_entity.type
_entity.pdbx_description
1 polymer ?
#
loop_
_entity_poly.entity_id
_entity_poly.type
_entity_poly.pdbx_seq_one_letter_code
_entity_poly.pdbx_strand_id
1 'polypeptide(L)'
;LETICLKCLEKKPHNRYPSALALADDLNRFTAGRSIVARPPGWPERCLRWCRRNQLGAMAAAGVAVMAVSLLTAVSLVWSVQSERVRGRQGAVRSVMRARPRDLIATLNLVRGDHGPKLEELLHEEFNRRNDPRDAIRAVCALETPTAHELRFLVKSLAIIDRDECGHVVHCLRKAKSRTDVDVIDLLREELRAGAGAARLWLTLCFVGEDRPVHEFLLRGEDPAPRTELIDELPRWWPGAAELVETLANSSSPEVRSALCCGVALLKKDQISPIEIDLLAVEIERQYRTAPDAATHSSAALALKRLKGSTPALTTGDAPEPGREWYIDPFGQTMVKLAAGEFTMGMEPGSFSHSIQTESFAHRVTVPTEVFIASTEVTRGLFKRFIADTKTQRTDGFVKEDWDKRWTVDNDRISKTADHPIQNVRWYEALLFCDWLSRQSGRTPGYRRFDRAQHMPEEGANYGQIRGYWYDATTDGYRLPTEEEWEYACRAGAKTDYFYGDQVEGDDAKIRSEYGHIGSRTAIVVGSLLPNRFGLFDMHGNVCEWCWNGDRVYSTEPFLAAIPRLSQLKV
;
A
#
# COMPACT_ATOMS: atom_id res chain seq x y z
N LEU A 1 -61.60 -41.57 66.71
CA LEU A 1 -61.40 -42.80 67.49
C LEU A 1 -60.05 -43.47 67.20
N GLU A 2 -59.75 -43.83 65.94
CA GLU A 2 -58.50 -44.53 65.57
C GLU A 2 -57.21 -43.86 66.11
N THR A 3 -57.08 -42.53 66.01
CA THR A 3 -55.92 -41.78 66.55
C THR A 3 -55.76 -41.90 68.06
N ILE A 4 -56.87 -41.94 68.82
CA ILE A 4 -56.86 -42.13 70.27
C ILE A 4 -56.39 -43.54 70.59
N CYS A 5 -56.94 -44.55 69.89
CA CYS A 5 -56.53 -45.94 70.02
C CYS A 5 -55.04 -46.14 69.70
N LEU A 6 -54.53 -45.52 68.63
CA LEU A 6 -53.12 -45.58 68.26
C LEU A 6 -52.21 -44.94 69.31
N LYS A 7 -52.62 -43.82 69.93
CA LYS A 7 -51.89 -43.17 71.03
C LYS A 7 -51.84 -44.05 72.29
N CYS A 8 -52.91 -44.79 72.60
CA CYS A 8 -52.92 -45.78 73.68
C CYS A 8 -51.93 -46.92 73.43
N LEU A 9 -51.82 -47.35 72.18
CA LEU A 9 -50.98 -48.47 71.74
C LEU A 9 -49.52 -48.08 71.44
N GLU A 10 -49.11 -46.83 71.74
CA GLU A 10 -47.74 -46.37 71.51
C GLU A 10 -46.71 -47.23 72.24
N LYS A 11 -45.59 -47.52 71.60
CA LYS A 11 -44.61 -48.47 72.15
C LYS A 11 -43.80 -47.86 73.31
N LYS A 12 -43.58 -46.55 73.28
CA LYS A 12 -42.86 -45.80 74.33
C LYS A 12 -43.85 -45.24 75.36
N PRO A 13 -43.67 -45.50 76.67
CA PRO A 13 -44.63 -45.10 77.70
C PRO A 13 -44.94 -43.60 77.74
N HIS A 14 -43.95 -42.74 77.51
CA HIS A 14 -44.12 -41.27 77.53
C HIS A 14 -44.94 -40.71 76.34
N ASN A 15 -45.15 -41.50 75.27
CA ASN A 15 -45.99 -41.10 74.14
C ASN A 15 -47.46 -41.52 74.31
N ARG A 16 -47.76 -42.37 75.31
CA ARG A 16 -49.13 -42.73 75.70
C ARG A 16 -49.75 -41.61 76.51
N TYR A 17 -51.02 -41.76 76.85
CA TYR A 17 -51.64 -40.90 77.86
C TYR A 17 -50.92 -41.07 79.21
N PRO A 18 -50.59 -39.97 79.92
CA PRO A 18 -49.86 -40.04 81.19
C PRO A 18 -50.69 -40.66 82.32
N SER A 19 -52.02 -40.72 82.17
CA SER A 19 -52.93 -41.35 83.13
C SER A 19 -54.20 -41.87 82.43
N ALA A 20 -54.90 -42.80 83.08
CA ALA A 20 -56.21 -43.28 82.61
C ALA A 20 -57.23 -42.14 82.53
N LEU A 21 -57.13 -41.14 83.42
CA LEU A 21 -57.96 -39.95 83.40
C LEU A 21 -57.74 -39.12 82.12
N ALA A 22 -56.49 -38.94 81.69
CA ALA A 22 -56.17 -38.20 80.47
C ALA A 22 -56.69 -38.89 79.18
N LEU A 23 -56.80 -40.23 79.18
CA LEU A 23 -57.45 -40.99 78.10
C LEU A 23 -58.97 -40.83 78.14
N ALA A 24 -59.58 -40.95 79.32
CA ALA A 24 -61.02 -40.77 79.50
C ALA A 24 -61.47 -39.38 79.06
N ASP A 25 -60.70 -38.34 79.41
CA ASP A 25 -60.95 -36.96 78.98
C ASP A 25 -60.90 -36.81 77.45
N ASP A 26 -59.96 -37.47 76.77
CA ASP A 26 -59.84 -37.37 75.32
C ASP A 26 -60.94 -38.15 74.57
N LEU A 27 -61.38 -39.29 75.12
CA LEU A 27 -62.56 -40.03 74.65
C LEU A 27 -63.84 -39.22 74.84
N ASN A 28 -63.99 -38.55 75.99
CA ASN A 28 -65.12 -37.66 76.25
C ASN A 28 -65.12 -36.44 75.33
N ARG A 29 -63.94 -35.91 74.95
CA ARG A 29 -63.84 -34.87 73.91
C ARG A 29 -64.31 -35.38 72.56
N PHE A 30 -63.90 -36.60 72.18
CA PHE A 30 -64.31 -37.23 70.93
C PHE A 30 -65.83 -37.49 70.86
N THR A 31 -66.44 -38.04 71.91
CA THR A 31 -67.89 -38.30 71.95
C THR A 31 -68.74 -37.03 72.02
N ALA A 32 -68.20 -35.96 72.64
CA ALA A 32 -68.82 -34.64 72.67
C ALA A 32 -68.55 -33.78 71.41
N GLY A 33 -67.92 -34.33 70.36
CA GLY A 33 -67.63 -33.61 69.12
C GLY A 33 -66.59 -32.48 69.23
N ARG A 34 -65.79 -32.45 70.31
CA ARG A 34 -64.74 -31.44 70.54
C ARG A 34 -63.39 -31.93 70.02
N SER A 35 -62.47 -31.00 69.72
CA SER A 35 -61.13 -31.34 69.24
C SER A 35 -60.36 -32.19 70.25
N ILE A 36 -59.82 -33.31 69.76
CA ILE A 36 -59.07 -34.29 70.55
C ILE A 36 -57.60 -33.88 70.69
N VAL A 37 -56.96 -34.27 71.78
CA VAL A 37 -55.55 -34.01 72.09
C VAL A 37 -54.64 -34.95 71.30
N ALA A 38 -55.09 -36.18 71.00
CA ALA A 38 -54.35 -37.10 70.14
C ALA A 38 -54.23 -36.57 68.71
N ARG A 39 -52.98 -36.42 68.23
CA ARG A 39 -52.69 -35.99 66.86
C ARG A 39 -52.36 -37.21 65.98
N PRO A 40 -52.87 -37.28 64.75
CA PRO A 40 -52.49 -38.36 63.83
C PRO A 40 -50.99 -38.27 63.54
N PRO A 41 -50.29 -39.41 63.37
CA PRO A 41 -48.89 -39.40 63.01
C PRO A 41 -48.75 -38.69 61.67
N GLY A 42 -47.89 -37.67 61.63
CA GLY A 42 -47.58 -36.92 60.42
C GLY A 42 -46.92 -37.81 59.37
N TRP A 43 -46.86 -37.33 58.12
CA TRP A 43 -46.18 -38.05 57.04
C TRP A 43 -44.75 -38.52 57.39
N PRO A 44 -43.89 -37.77 58.14
CA PRO A 44 -42.55 -38.24 58.45
C PRO A 44 -42.55 -39.45 59.40
N GLU A 45 -43.49 -39.45 60.34
CA GLU A 45 -43.62 -40.51 61.34
C GLU A 45 -44.17 -41.81 60.74
N ARG A 46 -45.07 -41.70 59.76
CA ARG A 46 -45.56 -42.86 58.99
C ARG A 46 -44.46 -43.47 58.13
N CYS A 47 -43.64 -42.65 57.47
CA CYS A 47 -42.47 -43.11 56.71
C CYS A 47 -41.47 -43.84 57.63
N LEU A 48 -41.15 -43.28 58.80
CA LEU A 48 -40.27 -43.92 59.79
C LEU A 48 -40.81 -45.27 60.29
N ARG A 49 -42.12 -45.34 60.59
CA ARG A 49 -42.77 -46.59 60.99
C ARG A 49 -42.72 -47.63 59.86
N TRP A 50 -42.97 -47.22 58.62
CA TRP A 50 -42.88 -48.10 57.45
C TRP A 50 -41.45 -48.62 57.23
N CYS A 51 -40.42 -47.75 57.30
CA CYS A 51 -39.02 -48.16 57.17
C CYS A 51 -38.59 -49.17 58.25
N ARG A 52 -39.09 -49.02 59.48
CA ARG A 52 -38.81 -49.96 60.57
C ARG A 52 -39.51 -51.31 60.42
N ARG A 53 -40.67 -51.33 59.76
CA ARG A 53 -41.51 -52.52 59.58
C ARG A 53 -41.13 -53.34 58.35
N ASN A 54 -40.57 -52.68 57.33
CA ASN A 54 -40.20 -53.28 56.05
C ASN A 54 -38.73 -53.01 55.71
N GLN A 55 -37.81 -53.58 56.51
CA GLN A 55 -36.38 -53.28 56.45
C GLN A 55 -35.76 -53.53 55.07
N LEU A 56 -36.09 -54.65 54.41
CA LEU A 56 -35.59 -54.97 53.05
C LEU A 56 -36.11 -53.98 51.99
N GLY A 57 -37.41 -53.63 52.03
CA GLY A 57 -38.00 -52.68 51.09
C GLY A 57 -37.47 -51.26 51.26
N ALA A 58 -37.20 -50.84 52.51
CA ALA A 58 -36.59 -49.55 52.81
C ALA A 58 -35.12 -49.49 52.34
N MET A 59 -34.35 -50.57 52.50
CA MET A 59 -32.98 -50.68 51.98
C MET A 59 -32.94 -50.64 50.45
N ALA A 60 -33.85 -51.36 49.78
CA ALA A 60 -33.97 -51.32 48.32
C ALA A 60 -34.36 -49.92 47.81
N ALA A 61 -35.35 -49.27 48.43
CA ALA A 61 -35.75 -47.91 48.08
C ALA A 61 -34.64 -46.88 48.31
N ALA A 62 -33.88 -47.00 49.41
CA ALA A 62 -32.71 -46.16 49.66
C ALA A 62 -31.61 -46.40 48.61
N GLY A 63 -31.36 -47.65 48.23
CA GLY A 63 -30.40 -48.00 47.17
C GLY A 63 -30.77 -47.42 45.82
N VAL A 64 -32.06 -47.51 45.43
CA VAL A 64 -32.57 -46.89 44.19
C VAL A 64 -32.45 -45.37 44.23
N ALA A 65 -32.77 -44.74 45.36
CA ALA A 65 -32.63 -43.30 45.51
C ALA A 65 -31.16 -42.86 45.40
N VAL A 66 -30.24 -43.59 46.03
CA VAL A 66 -28.79 -43.33 45.90
C VAL A 66 -28.34 -43.51 44.45
N MET A 67 -28.71 -44.60 43.78
CA MET A 67 -28.36 -44.82 42.37
C MET A 67 -28.91 -43.71 41.46
N ALA A 68 -30.14 -43.25 41.68
CA ALA A 68 -30.73 -42.16 40.91
C ALA A 68 -29.96 -40.83 41.11
N VAL A 69 -29.58 -40.51 42.35
CA VAL A 69 -28.75 -39.32 42.65
C VAL A 69 -27.36 -39.45 42.04
N SER A 70 -26.73 -40.63 42.13
CA SER A 70 -25.43 -40.92 41.51
C SER A 70 -25.49 -40.78 39.99
N LEU A 71 -26.56 -41.25 39.35
CA LEU A 71 -26.74 -41.12 37.91
C LEU A 71 -26.97 -39.66 37.50
N LEU A 72 -27.80 -38.92 38.24
CA LEU A 72 -28.04 -37.50 37.98
C LEU A 72 -26.78 -36.65 38.15
N THR A 73 -25.99 -36.92 39.19
CA THR A 73 -24.71 -36.23 39.43
C THR A 73 -23.69 -36.60 38.35
N ALA A 74 -23.60 -37.87 37.93
CA ALA A 74 -22.75 -38.28 36.82
C ALA A 74 -23.15 -37.61 35.50
N VAL A 75 -24.45 -37.58 35.16
CA VAL A 75 -24.96 -36.89 33.97
C VAL A 75 -24.70 -35.39 34.05
N SER A 76 -24.93 -34.77 35.21
CA SER A 76 -24.66 -33.34 35.42
C SER A 76 -23.18 -33.01 35.29
N LEU A 77 -22.28 -33.87 35.79
CA LEU A 77 -20.83 -33.70 35.65
C LEU A 77 -20.39 -33.85 34.20
N VAL A 78 -20.88 -34.87 33.49
CA VAL A 78 -20.60 -35.07 32.05
C VAL A 78 -21.10 -33.88 31.25
N TRP A 79 -22.31 -33.41 31.51
CA TRP A 79 -22.88 -32.25 30.83
C TRP A 79 -22.12 -30.96 31.17
N SER A 80 -21.71 -30.76 32.42
CA SER A 80 -20.87 -29.63 32.85
C SER A 80 -19.54 -29.63 32.09
N VAL A 81 -18.81 -30.75 32.08
CA VAL A 81 -17.53 -30.89 31.37
C VAL A 81 -17.70 -30.69 29.86
N GLN A 82 -18.76 -31.26 29.26
CA GLN A 82 -19.06 -31.04 27.85
C GLN A 82 -19.41 -29.58 27.55
N SER A 83 -20.19 -28.93 28.41
CA SER A 83 -20.58 -27.53 28.26
C SER A 83 -19.39 -26.59 28.41
N GLU A 84 -18.46 -26.86 29.32
CA GLU A 84 -17.22 -26.10 29.47
C GLU A 84 -16.34 -26.24 28.24
N ARG A 85 -16.23 -27.44 27.67
CA ARG A 85 -15.51 -27.65 26.41
C ARG A 85 -16.15 -26.90 25.25
N VAL A 86 -17.47 -26.90 25.12
CA VAL A 86 -18.18 -26.13 24.08
C VAL A 86 -17.99 -24.63 24.28
N ARG A 87 -18.10 -24.13 25.52
CA ARG A 87 -17.86 -22.71 25.85
C ARG A 87 -16.41 -22.31 25.59
N GLY A 88 -15.44 -23.14 25.95
CA GLY A 88 -14.02 -22.92 25.69
C GLY A 88 -13.74 -22.83 24.19
N ARG A 89 -14.30 -23.73 23.38
CA ARG A 89 -14.17 -23.73 21.91
C ARG A 89 -14.81 -22.52 21.25
N GLN A 90 -16.01 -22.12 21.68
CA GLN A 90 -16.62 -20.88 21.20
C GLN A 90 -15.85 -19.63 21.66
N GLY A 91 -15.25 -19.68 22.85
CA GLY A 91 -14.33 -18.66 23.36
C GLY A 91 -13.07 -18.55 22.49
N ALA A 92 -12.52 -19.68 22.06
CA ALA A 92 -11.39 -19.77 21.16
C ALA A 92 -11.68 -19.12 19.80
N VAL A 93 -12.78 -19.50 19.13
CA VAL A 93 -13.22 -18.84 17.88
C VAL A 93 -13.39 -17.35 18.12
N ARG A 94 -14.13 -16.96 19.17
CA ARG A 94 -14.34 -15.54 19.49
C ARG A 94 -13.05 -14.77 19.75
N SER A 95 -12.02 -15.41 20.33
CA SER A 95 -10.71 -14.81 20.55
C SER A 95 -9.97 -14.55 19.24
N VAL A 96 -10.04 -15.49 18.30
CA VAL A 96 -9.49 -15.34 16.93
C VAL A 96 -10.24 -14.24 16.19
N MET A 97 -11.58 -14.27 16.20
CA MET A 97 -12.42 -13.29 15.52
C MET A 97 -12.25 -11.87 16.08
N ARG A 98 -11.89 -11.72 17.35
CA ARG A 98 -11.66 -10.42 18.01
C ARG A 98 -10.19 -10.04 18.12
N ALA A 99 -9.27 -10.88 17.63
CA ALA A 99 -7.86 -10.56 17.65
C ALA A 99 -7.61 -9.25 16.87
N ARG A 100 -6.70 -8.41 17.38
CA ARG A 100 -6.17 -7.32 16.56
C ARG A 100 -5.36 -7.94 15.43
N PRO A 101 -5.28 -7.32 14.25
CA PRO A 101 -4.61 -7.97 13.15
C PRO A 101 -3.17 -8.39 13.42
N ARG A 102 -2.33 -7.49 13.93
CA ARG A 102 -0.97 -7.84 14.36
C ARG A 102 -0.84 -9.02 15.36
N ASP A 103 -1.91 -9.35 16.09
CA ASP A 103 -1.91 -10.41 17.10
C ASP A 103 -2.57 -11.71 16.62
N LEU A 104 -3.15 -11.77 15.40
CA LEU A 104 -3.91 -12.94 14.95
C LEU A 104 -3.04 -14.20 14.91
N ILE A 105 -1.85 -14.13 14.32
CA ILE A 105 -0.95 -15.28 14.21
C ILE A 105 -0.55 -15.79 15.61
N ALA A 106 -0.21 -14.86 16.53
CA ALA A 106 0.10 -15.20 17.91
C ALA A 106 -1.10 -15.84 18.63
N THR A 107 -2.31 -15.30 18.40
CA THR A 107 -3.57 -15.82 18.95
C THR A 107 -3.86 -17.21 18.41
N LEU A 108 -3.68 -17.45 17.12
CA LEU A 108 -3.86 -18.76 16.49
C LEU A 108 -2.90 -19.79 17.06
N ASN A 109 -1.62 -19.43 17.25
CA ASN A 109 -0.63 -20.33 17.84
C ASN A 109 -0.99 -20.72 19.27
N LEU A 110 -1.51 -19.79 20.06
CA LEU A 110 -1.99 -20.06 21.42
C LEU A 110 -3.23 -20.97 21.41
N VAL A 111 -4.23 -20.66 20.60
CA VAL A 111 -5.53 -21.34 20.61
C VAL A 111 -5.48 -22.73 19.98
N ARG A 112 -4.63 -22.92 18.96
CA ARG A 112 -4.50 -24.22 18.28
C ARG A 112 -3.89 -25.30 19.17
N GLY A 113 -3.02 -24.94 20.12
CA GLY A 113 -2.47 -25.89 21.08
C GLY A 113 -3.56 -26.66 21.84
N ASP A 114 -4.64 -25.97 22.22
CA ASP A 114 -5.71 -26.54 23.02
C ASP A 114 -6.87 -27.11 22.19
N HIS A 115 -7.04 -26.66 20.93
CA HIS A 115 -8.28 -26.88 20.17
C HIS A 115 -8.12 -27.24 18.68
N GLY A 116 -6.90 -27.42 18.15
CA GLY A 116 -6.54 -27.56 16.73
C GLY A 116 -7.63 -28.08 15.76
N PRO A 117 -7.93 -29.39 15.70
CA PRO A 117 -8.85 -29.94 14.70
C PRO A 117 -10.28 -29.41 14.82
N LYS A 118 -10.75 -29.16 16.05
CA LYS A 118 -12.12 -28.68 16.28
C LYS A 118 -12.24 -27.18 16.05
N LEU A 119 -11.16 -26.42 16.21
CA LEU A 119 -11.09 -25.01 15.84
C LEU A 119 -11.29 -24.86 14.33
N GLU A 120 -10.63 -25.69 13.52
CA GLU A 120 -10.74 -25.65 12.06
C GLU A 120 -12.18 -25.91 11.59
N GLU A 121 -12.84 -26.94 12.12
CA GLU A 121 -14.26 -27.22 11.84
C GLU A 121 -15.16 -26.01 12.18
N LEU A 122 -14.93 -25.38 13.33
CA LEU A 122 -15.73 -24.22 13.76
C LEU A 122 -15.46 -22.96 12.91
N LEU A 123 -14.23 -22.78 12.40
CA LEU A 123 -13.90 -21.68 11.50
C LEU A 123 -14.58 -21.86 10.13
N HIS A 124 -14.63 -23.09 9.61
CA HIS A 124 -15.43 -23.40 8.41
C HIS A 124 -16.93 -23.17 8.64
N GLU A 125 -17.47 -23.56 9.80
CA GLU A 125 -18.85 -23.23 10.17
C GLU A 125 -19.10 -21.72 10.21
N GLU A 126 -18.16 -20.96 10.81
CA GLU A 126 -18.29 -19.51 10.94
C GLU A 126 -18.28 -18.81 9.57
N PHE A 127 -17.41 -19.24 8.65
CA PHE A 127 -17.43 -18.80 7.26
C PHE A 127 -18.78 -19.11 6.59
N ASN A 128 -19.31 -20.32 6.76
CA ASN A 128 -20.55 -20.75 6.12
C ASN A 128 -21.80 -20.02 6.66
N ARG A 129 -21.77 -19.51 7.90
CA ARG A 129 -22.87 -18.71 8.47
C ARG A 129 -23.08 -17.39 7.73
N ARG A 130 -22.04 -16.81 7.12
CA ARG A 130 -22.09 -15.54 6.34
C ARG A 130 -22.84 -14.39 7.02
N ASN A 131 -22.78 -14.27 8.35
CA ASN A 131 -23.48 -13.21 9.09
C ASN A 131 -22.86 -11.81 8.84
N ASP A 132 -21.53 -11.74 8.77
CA ASP A 132 -20.76 -10.52 8.47
C ASP A 132 -19.60 -10.88 7.50
N PRO A 133 -19.42 -10.18 6.36
CA PRO A 133 -18.29 -10.37 5.47
C PRO A 133 -16.92 -10.26 6.16
N ARG A 134 -16.77 -9.38 7.16
CA ARG A 134 -15.51 -9.23 7.93
C ARG A 134 -15.20 -10.48 8.72
N ASP A 135 -16.21 -11.07 9.35
CA ASP A 135 -16.05 -12.32 10.09
C ASP A 135 -15.72 -13.47 9.14
N ALA A 136 -16.37 -13.55 7.98
CA ALA A 136 -16.04 -14.55 6.97
C ALA A 136 -14.57 -14.43 6.48
N ILE A 137 -14.08 -13.22 6.23
CA ILE A 137 -12.67 -12.98 5.84
C ILE A 137 -11.71 -13.45 6.95
N ARG A 138 -11.96 -13.04 8.19
CA ARG A 138 -11.13 -13.42 9.34
C ARG A 138 -11.13 -14.92 9.58
N ALA A 139 -12.30 -15.56 9.47
CA ALA A 139 -12.43 -17.00 9.61
C ALA A 139 -11.57 -17.72 8.57
N VAL A 140 -11.64 -17.30 7.29
CA VAL A 140 -10.83 -17.88 6.22
C VAL A 140 -9.33 -17.66 6.46
N CYS A 141 -8.92 -16.46 6.85
CA CYS A 141 -7.50 -16.18 7.14
C CYS A 141 -6.95 -16.98 8.33
N ALA A 142 -7.82 -17.45 9.22
CA ALA A 142 -7.46 -18.27 10.38
C ALA A 142 -7.37 -19.77 10.07
N LEU A 143 -7.81 -20.23 8.89
CA LEU A 143 -7.80 -21.65 8.53
C LEU A 143 -6.37 -22.19 8.34
N GLU A 144 -6.15 -23.47 8.69
CA GLU A 144 -4.92 -24.16 8.32
C GLU A 144 -4.96 -24.56 6.85
N THR A 145 -6.10 -25.10 6.43
CA THR A 145 -6.36 -25.58 5.07
C THR A 145 -7.66 -25.00 4.49
N PRO A 146 -7.62 -23.74 4.00
CA PRO A 146 -8.79 -23.15 3.36
C PRO A 146 -9.14 -23.90 2.06
N THR A 147 -10.43 -24.07 1.82
CA THR A 147 -10.97 -24.70 0.60
C THR A 147 -10.89 -23.75 -0.60
N ALA A 148 -11.00 -24.29 -1.82
CA ALA A 148 -11.03 -23.49 -3.04
C ALA A 148 -12.17 -22.46 -3.07
N HIS A 149 -13.31 -22.78 -2.45
CA HIS A 149 -14.47 -21.90 -2.34
C HIS A 149 -14.20 -20.72 -1.40
N GLU A 150 -13.55 -20.98 -0.28
CA GLU A 150 -13.14 -19.97 0.71
C GLU A 150 -12.07 -19.03 0.14
N LEU A 151 -11.07 -19.58 -0.56
CA LEU A 151 -10.05 -18.79 -1.24
C LEU A 151 -10.66 -17.90 -2.34
N ARG A 152 -11.59 -18.41 -3.15
CA ARG A 152 -12.33 -17.61 -4.13
C ARG A 152 -13.11 -16.48 -3.47
N PHE A 153 -13.79 -16.74 -2.36
CA PHE A 153 -14.47 -15.69 -1.62
C PHE A 153 -13.50 -14.61 -1.12
N LEU A 154 -12.35 -15.03 -0.58
CA LEU A 154 -11.34 -14.11 -0.05
C LEU A 154 -10.80 -13.19 -1.16
N VAL A 155 -10.42 -13.75 -2.31
CA VAL A 155 -9.94 -12.99 -3.48
C VAL A 155 -10.99 -12.01 -3.97
N LYS A 156 -12.24 -12.44 -4.14
CA LYS A 156 -13.37 -11.57 -4.53
C LYS A 156 -13.65 -10.45 -3.55
N SER A 157 -13.29 -10.65 -2.29
CA SER A 157 -13.53 -9.67 -1.24
C SER A 157 -12.44 -8.61 -1.15
N LEU A 158 -11.27 -8.78 -1.80
CA LEU A 158 -10.09 -7.91 -1.66
C LEU A 158 -10.40 -6.41 -1.80
N ALA A 159 -11.30 -6.05 -2.72
CA ALA A 159 -11.73 -4.66 -2.95
C ALA A 159 -12.42 -4.01 -1.74
N ILE A 160 -13.04 -4.81 -0.86
CA ILE A 160 -13.83 -4.33 0.29
C ILE A 160 -13.21 -4.66 1.65
N ILE A 161 -12.08 -5.37 1.68
CA ILE A 161 -11.40 -5.75 2.93
C ILE A 161 -10.84 -4.49 3.62
N ASP A 162 -10.91 -4.47 4.94
CA ASP A 162 -10.27 -3.42 5.74
C ASP A 162 -8.74 -3.47 5.58
N ARG A 163 -8.08 -2.32 5.51
CA ARG A 163 -6.63 -2.22 5.33
C ARG A 163 -5.84 -3.03 6.35
N ASP A 164 -6.33 -3.07 7.58
CA ASP A 164 -5.60 -3.70 8.69
C ASP A 164 -5.59 -5.24 8.56
N GLU A 165 -6.43 -5.83 7.70
CA GLU A 165 -6.44 -7.26 7.42
C GLU A 165 -5.45 -7.67 6.31
N CYS A 166 -4.82 -6.73 5.60
CA CYS A 166 -3.94 -7.01 4.46
C CYS A 166 -2.88 -8.06 4.79
N GLY A 167 -2.20 -7.92 5.94
CA GLY A 167 -1.18 -8.86 6.40
C GLY A 167 -1.70 -10.30 6.55
N HIS A 168 -2.92 -10.47 7.06
CA HIS A 168 -3.52 -11.80 7.20
C HIS A 168 -3.90 -12.42 5.87
N VAL A 169 -4.46 -11.60 4.97
CA VAL A 169 -4.89 -12.04 3.66
C VAL A 169 -3.67 -12.51 2.87
N VAL A 170 -2.60 -11.69 2.84
CA VAL A 170 -1.33 -12.05 2.21
C VAL A 170 -0.76 -13.32 2.83
N HIS A 171 -0.71 -13.42 4.17
CA HIS A 171 -0.21 -14.61 4.86
C HIS A 171 -1.00 -15.88 4.48
N CYS A 172 -2.34 -15.80 4.50
CA CYS A 172 -3.24 -16.89 4.13
C CYS A 172 -3.00 -17.34 2.68
N LEU A 173 -2.93 -16.40 1.74
CA LEU A 173 -2.73 -16.69 0.32
C LEU A 173 -1.35 -17.29 0.03
N ARG A 174 -0.27 -16.77 0.65
CA ARG A 174 1.09 -17.35 0.53
C ARG A 174 1.13 -18.78 1.03
N LYS A 175 0.49 -19.04 2.16
CA LYS A 175 0.40 -20.37 2.73
C LYS A 175 -0.38 -21.32 1.83
N ALA A 176 -1.54 -20.90 1.33
CA ALA A 176 -2.36 -21.69 0.42
C ALA A 176 -1.61 -22.05 -0.87
N LYS A 177 -0.89 -21.08 -1.46
CA LYS A 177 -0.01 -21.28 -2.63
C LYS A 177 0.99 -22.43 -2.44
N SER A 178 1.48 -22.63 -1.21
CA SER A 178 2.47 -23.68 -0.90
C SER A 178 1.89 -25.05 -0.51
N ARG A 179 0.58 -25.16 -0.23
CA ARG A 179 0.00 -26.32 0.46
C ARG A 179 -1.25 -26.91 -0.16
N THR A 180 -1.95 -26.19 -1.03
CA THR A 180 -3.24 -26.63 -1.59
C THR A 180 -3.12 -26.92 -3.09
N ASP A 181 -3.94 -27.82 -3.62
CA ASP A 181 -4.09 -28.08 -5.06
C ASP A 181 -4.74 -26.91 -5.84
N VAL A 182 -5.07 -25.82 -5.15
CA VAL A 182 -5.70 -24.63 -5.72
C VAL A 182 -4.61 -23.67 -6.16
N ASP A 183 -4.63 -23.32 -7.45
CA ASP A 183 -3.76 -22.27 -7.98
C ASP A 183 -4.28 -20.89 -7.56
N VAL A 184 -3.76 -20.39 -6.44
CA VAL A 184 -4.06 -19.04 -5.91
C VAL A 184 -3.75 -17.94 -6.92
N ILE A 185 -2.73 -18.15 -7.77
CA ILE A 185 -2.30 -17.15 -8.75
C ILE A 185 -3.34 -17.06 -9.86
N ASP A 186 -3.86 -18.19 -10.32
CA ASP A 186 -4.94 -18.21 -11.30
C ASP A 186 -6.23 -17.61 -10.75
N LEU A 187 -6.57 -17.83 -9.47
CA LEU A 187 -7.72 -17.15 -8.84
C LEU A 187 -7.58 -15.62 -8.86
N LEU A 188 -6.39 -15.10 -8.50
CA LEU A 188 -6.11 -13.66 -8.54
C LEU A 188 -6.19 -13.12 -9.97
N ARG A 189 -5.67 -13.87 -10.96
CA ARG A 189 -5.73 -13.49 -12.39
C ARG A 189 -7.14 -13.51 -12.95
N GLU A 190 -7.97 -14.47 -12.57
CA GLU A 190 -9.39 -14.52 -12.96
C GLU A 190 -10.14 -13.29 -12.46
N GLU A 191 -9.94 -12.92 -11.19
CA GLU A 191 -10.61 -11.76 -10.61
C GLU A 191 -10.12 -10.44 -11.22
N LEU A 192 -8.84 -10.34 -11.55
CA LEU A 192 -8.29 -9.20 -12.29
C LEU A 192 -8.98 -8.98 -13.64
N ARG A 193 -9.29 -10.06 -14.36
CA ARG A 193 -10.04 -9.98 -15.64
C ARG A 193 -11.49 -9.52 -15.45
N ALA A 194 -12.05 -9.67 -14.25
CA ALA A 194 -13.41 -9.22 -13.92
C ALA A 194 -13.48 -7.72 -13.59
N GLY A 195 -12.35 -7.03 -13.40
CA GLY A 195 -12.23 -5.57 -13.42
C GLY A 195 -12.47 -4.82 -12.12
N ALA A 196 -12.84 -5.48 -11.02
CA ALA A 196 -13.07 -4.82 -9.72
C ALA A 196 -11.80 -4.83 -8.83
N GLY A 197 -11.43 -3.67 -8.26
CA GLY A 197 -10.37 -3.59 -7.23
C GLY A 197 -8.95 -3.95 -7.71
N ALA A 198 -8.63 -3.65 -8.97
CA ALA A 198 -7.41 -4.11 -9.64
C ALA A 198 -6.11 -3.79 -8.86
N ALA A 199 -5.96 -2.58 -8.32
CA ALA A 199 -4.74 -2.19 -7.60
C ALA A 199 -4.41 -3.11 -6.40
N ARG A 200 -5.40 -3.47 -5.58
CA ARG A 200 -5.20 -4.39 -4.45
C ARG A 200 -4.87 -5.81 -4.91
N LEU A 201 -5.49 -6.26 -5.99
CA LEU A 201 -5.18 -7.56 -6.60
C LEU A 201 -3.73 -7.59 -7.09
N TRP A 202 -3.26 -6.53 -7.77
CA TRP A 202 -1.87 -6.40 -8.23
C TRP A 202 -0.88 -6.36 -7.08
N LEU A 203 -1.13 -5.55 -6.04
CA LEU A 203 -0.30 -5.51 -4.84
C LEU A 203 -0.27 -6.88 -4.14
N THR A 204 -1.41 -7.56 -4.05
CA THR A 204 -1.50 -8.89 -3.46
C THR A 204 -0.66 -9.90 -4.27
N LEU A 205 -0.68 -9.85 -5.61
CA LEU A 205 0.20 -10.66 -6.45
C LEU A 205 1.68 -10.42 -6.13
N CYS A 206 2.10 -9.16 -6.01
CA CYS A 206 3.46 -8.82 -5.59
C CYS A 206 3.79 -9.47 -4.23
N PHE A 207 2.92 -9.28 -3.23
CA PHE A 207 3.15 -9.78 -1.86
C PHE A 207 3.11 -11.30 -1.72
N VAL A 208 2.45 -12.03 -2.65
CA VAL A 208 2.52 -13.50 -2.72
C VAL A 208 3.69 -14.01 -3.57
N GLY A 209 4.58 -13.12 -4.00
CA GLY A 209 5.81 -13.44 -4.73
C GLY A 209 5.62 -13.68 -6.23
N GLU A 210 4.60 -13.07 -6.85
CA GLU A 210 4.38 -13.11 -8.30
C GLU A 210 4.46 -11.70 -8.89
N ASP A 211 5.66 -11.25 -9.24
CA ASP A 211 5.87 -9.93 -9.83
C ASP A 211 5.75 -9.93 -11.37
N ARG A 212 6.03 -11.05 -12.04
CA ARG A 212 5.98 -11.14 -13.52
C ARG A 212 4.63 -10.75 -14.13
N PRO A 213 3.46 -11.23 -13.65
CA PRO A 213 2.18 -10.80 -14.21
C PRO A 213 1.91 -9.31 -13.99
N VAL A 214 2.40 -8.77 -12.87
CA VAL A 214 2.29 -7.34 -12.54
C VAL A 214 3.16 -6.52 -13.50
N HIS A 215 4.40 -6.95 -13.71
CA HIS A 215 5.30 -6.37 -14.72
C HIS A 215 4.69 -6.36 -16.12
N GLU A 216 4.19 -7.50 -16.61
CA GLU A 216 3.57 -7.61 -17.93
C GLU A 216 2.36 -6.67 -18.10
N PHE A 217 1.60 -6.45 -17.03
CA PHE A 217 0.47 -5.53 -17.02
C PHE A 217 0.91 -4.06 -16.96
N LEU A 218 1.83 -3.73 -16.05
CA LEU A 218 2.38 -2.38 -15.93
C LEU A 218 3.15 -1.93 -17.20
N LEU A 219 3.79 -2.87 -17.91
CA LEU A 219 4.61 -2.62 -19.10
C LEU A 219 3.84 -2.49 -20.42
N ARG A 220 2.63 -3.05 -20.54
CA ARG A 220 1.91 -3.04 -21.83
C ARG A 220 0.94 -1.87 -22.00
N GLY A 221 0.70 -1.10 -20.95
CA GLY A 221 -0.16 0.07 -21.02
C GLY A 221 0.60 1.29 -21.56
N GLU A 222 0.17 1.80 -22.71
CA GLU A 222 0.41 3.20 -23.12
C GLU A 222 -0.29 4.18 -22.15
N ASP A 223 -1.26 3.67 -21.40
CA ASP A 223 -1.90 4.30 -20.26
C ASP A 223 -1.14 3.95 -18.95
N PRO A 224 -0.53 4.95 -18.27
CA PRO A 224 0.15 4.74 -17.01
C PRO A 224 -0.80 4.66 -15.79
N ALA A 225 -2.10 4.93 -15.94
CA ALA A 225 -3.06 4.95 -14.82
C ALA A 225 -3.00 3.70 -13.92
N PRO A 226 -2.88 2.45 -14.44
CA PRO A 226 -2.82 1.30 -13.56
C PRO A 226 -1.56 1.25 -12.67
N ARG A 227 -0.44 1.86 -13.13
CA ARG A 227 0.76 2.03 -12.29
C ARG A 227 0.50 3.05 -11.19
N THR A 228 -0.13 4.18 -11.54
CA THR A 228 -0.50 5.24 -10.61
C THR A 228 -1.44 4.69 -9.52
N GLU A 229 -2.48 3.95 -9.90
CA GLU A 229 -3.41 3.31 -8.96
C GLU A 229 -2.70 2.34 -8.01
N LEU A 230 -1.74 1.55 -8.50
CA LEU A 230 -0.96 0.64 -7.67
C LEU A 230 -0.13 1.40 -6.62
N ILE A 231 0.52 2.49 -7.03
CA ILE A 231 1.33 3.35 -6.15
C ILE A 231 0.45 3.98 -5.07
N ASP A 232 -0.68 4.55 -5.48
CA ASP A 232 -1.59 5.29 -4.59
C ASP A 232 -2.36 4.36 -3.63
N GLU A 233 -2.58 3.10 -4.02
CA GLU A 233 -3.25 2.11 -3.18
C GLU A 233 -2.30 1.48 -2.15
N LEU A 234 -0.97 1.48 -2.36
CA LEU A 234 -0.02 0.84 -1.44
C LEU A 234 -0.12 1.38 0.01
N PRO A 235 -0.21 2.70 0.26
CA PRO A 235 -0.42 3.20 1.62
C PRO A 235 -1.72 2.72 2.28
N ARG A 236 -2.69 2.22 1.50
CA ARG A 236 -3.96 1.67 1.96
C ARG A 236 -3.96 0.15 2.03
N TRP A 237 -3.11 -0.53 1.28
CA TRP A 237 -3.08 -1.99 1.17
C TRP A 237 -1.64 -2.52 1.17
N TRP A 238 -1.06 -2.66 2.36
CA TRP A 238 0.26 -3.25 2.54
C TRP A 238 0.30 -4.13 3.81
N PRO A 239 0.96 -5.30 3.77
CA PRO A 239 0.92 -6.30 4.84
C PRO A 239 1.80 -5.98 6.05
N GLY A 240 2.78 -5.08 5.89
CA GLY A 240 3.81 -4.79 6.90
C GLY A 240 5.18 -4.61 6.26
N ALA A 241 6.14 -4.11 7.05
CA ALA A 241 7.47 -3.78 6.53
C ALA A 241 8.29 -5.01 6.13
N ALA A 242 8.12 -6.12 6.85
CA ALA A 242 8.88 -7.35 6.60
C ALA A 242 8.54 -7.93 5.22
N GLU A 243 7.26 -8.07 4.91
CA GLU A 243 6.77 -8.56 3.63
C GLU A 243 7.10 -7.60 2.48
N LEU A 244 7.05 -6.29 2.71
CA LEU A 244 7.43 -5.30 1.69
C LEU A 244 8.93 -5.35 1.38
N VAL A 245 9.79 -5.48 2.40
CA VAL A 245 11.24 -5.71 2.23
C VAL A 245 11.50 -7.00 1.47
N GLU A 246 10.85 -8.09 1.84
CA GLU A 246 11.00 -9.37 1.14
C GLU A 246 10.58 -9.26 -0.33
N THR A 247 9.49 -8.55 -0.60
CA THR A 247 8.95 -8.37 -1.96
C THR A 247 9.91 -7.53 -2.81
N LEU A 248 10.39 -6.40 -2.29
CA LEU A 248 11.41 -5.57 -2.94
C LEU A 248 12.70 -6.36 -3.19
N ALA A 249 13.11 -7.17 -2.21
CA ALA A 249 14.38 -7.87 -2.28
C ALA A 249 14.41 -8.98 -3.33
N ASN A 250 13.27 -9.64 -3.53
CA ASN A 250 13.12 -10.77 -4.44
C ASN A 250 12.56 -10.37 -5.82
N SER A 251 12.05 -9.14 -5.98
CA SER A 251 11.46 -8.73 -7.26
C SER A 251 12.54 -8.48 -8.32
N SER A 252 12.34 -9.13 -9.47
CA SER A 252 13.19 -8.99 -10.64
C SER A 252 12.79 -7.81 -11.53
N SER A 253 11.54 -7.33 -11.43
CA SER A 253 11.00 -6.23 -12.23
C SER A 253 11.39 -4.83 -11.71
N PRO A 254 12.07 -4.00 -12.52
CA PRO A 254 12.27 -2.56 -12.27
C PRO A 254 10.99 -1.77 -11.97
N GLU A 255 9.92 -2.08 -12.67
CA GLU A 255 8.63 -1.39 -12.62
C GLU A 255 7.94 -1.65 -11.30
N VAL A 256 7.94 -2.91 -10.85
CA VAL A 256 7.42 -3.29 -9.54
C VAL A 256 8.27 -2.66 -8.44
N ARG A 257 9.61 -2.77 -8.51
CA ARG A 257 10.50 -2.16 -7.50
C ARG A 257 10.32 -0.65 -7.40
N SER A 258 10.34 0.07 -8.52
CA SER A 258 10.14 1.53 -8.54
C SER A 258 8.75 1.94 -8.05
N ALA A 259 7.69 1.21 -8.43
CA ALA A 259 6.33 1.49 -7.98
C ALA A 259 6.16 1.24 -6.47
N LEU A 260 6.73 0.14 -5.94
CA LEU A 260 6.73 -0.13 -4.50
C LEU A 260 7.53 0.94 -3.74
N CYS A 261 8.69 1.38 -4.25
CA CYS A 261 9.45 2.50 -3.65
C CYS A 261 8.64 3.81 -3.66
N CYS A 262 7.95 4.12 -4.77
CA CYS A 262 7.03 5.26 -4.84
C CYS A 262 5.90 5.14 -3.80
N GLY A 263 5.26 3.98 -3.68
CA GLY A 263 4.22 3.76 -2.68
C GLY A 263 4.73 3.89 -1.24
N VAL A 264 5.95 3.41 -0.96
CA VAL A 264 6.63 3.64 0.34
C VAL A 264 6.81 5.13 0.62
N ALA A 265 7.19 5.92 -0.40
CA ALA A 265 7.32 7.37 -0.28
C ALA A 265 5.97 8.07 0.05
N LEU A 266 4.83 7.42 -0.21
CA LEU A 266 3.50 7.95 0.12
C LEU A 266 2.97 7.52 1.49
N LEU A 267 3.65 6.62 2.20
CA LEU A 267 3.23 6.20 3.53
C LEU A 267 3.35 7.35 4.55
N LYS A 268 2.29 7.55 5.34
CA LYS A 268 2.25 8.58 6.37
C LYS A 268 2.89 8.08 7.67
N LYS A 269 3.42 9.02 8.47
CA LYS A 269 4.11 8.72 9.74
C LYS A 269 3.22 8.04 10.79
N ASP A 270 1.91 8.18 10.72
CA ASP A 270 0.95 7.50 11.59
C ASP A 270 0.64 6.06 11.13
N GLN A 271 1.03 5.69 9.92
CA GLN A 271 0.82 4.36 9.35
C GLN A 271 2.00 3.41 9.57
N ILE A 272 3.20 3.93 9.85
CA ILE A 272 4.43 3.14 10.02
C ILE A 272 5.04 3.42 11.39
N SER A 273 5.39 2.38 12.14
CA SER A 273 6.14 2.51 13.40
C SER A 273 7.63 2.84 13.16
N PRO A 274 8.35 3.41 14.15
CA PRO A 274 9.79 3.69 14.01
C PRO A 274 10.64 2.46 13.63
N ILE A 275 10.28 1.28 14.16
CA ILE A 275 10.98 0.01 13.86
C ILE A 275 10.78 -0.39 12.39
N GLU A 276 9.56 -0.23 11.87
CA GLU A 276 9.26 -0.49 10.46
C GLU A 276 9.95 0.53 9.54
N ILE A 277 10.07 1.80 9.95
CA ILE A 277 10.86 2.80 9.22
C ILE A 277 12.32 2.37 9.11
N ASP A 278 12.91 1.89 10.22
CA ASP A 278 14.29 1.38 10.22
C ASP A 278 14.45 0.17 9.30
N LEU A 279 13.52 -0.79 9.36
CA LEU A 279 13.53 -1.99 8.54
C LEU A 279 13.40 -1.68 7.04
N LEU A 280 12.44 -0.83 6.68
CA LEU A 280 12.23 -0.40 5.29
C LEU A 280 13.45 0.37 4.77
N ALA A 281 14.01 1.28 5.58
CA ALA A 281 15.13 2.12 5.14
C ALA A 281 16.37 1.31 4.76
N VAL A 282 16.64 0.17 5.42
CA VAL A 282 17.74 -0.73 5.05
C VAL A 282 17.58 -1.25 3.61
N GLU A 283 16.40 -1.76 3.27
CA GLU A 283 16.16 -2.31 1.94
C GLU A 283 16.04 -1.21 0.87
N ILE A 284 15.37 -0.10 1.18
CA ILE A 284 15.29 1.03 0.25
C ILE A 284 16.68 1.64 0.00
N GLU A 285 17.55 1.71 1.00
CA GLU A 285 18.94 2.12 0.80
C GLU A 285 19.71 1.17 -0.12
N ARG A 286 19.48 -0.14 0.01
CA ARG A 286 20.04 -1.14 -0.92
C ARG A 286 19.58 -0.85 -2.35
N GLN A 287 18.27 -0.66 -2.56
CA GLN A 287 17.71 -0.33 -3.87
C GLN A 287 18.29 0.98 -4.43
N TYR A 288 18.37 2.03 -3.61
CA TYR A 288 18.98 3.30 -4.00
C TYR A 288 20.45 3.14 -4.45
N ARG A 289 21.23 2.30 -3.78
CA ARG A 289 22.65 2.12 -4.10
C ARG A 289 22.91 1.19 -5.28
N THR A 290 22.13 0.12 -5.41
CA THR A 290 22.50 -1.03 -6.26
C THR A 290 21.54 -1.33 -7.39
N ALA A 291 20.36 -0.70 -7.44
CA ALA A 291 19.42 -0.96 -8.54
C ALA A 291 20.07 -0.61 -9.89
N PRO A 292 20.02 -1.50 -10.89
CA PRO A 292 20.58 -1.23 -12.21
C PRO A 292 19.77 -0.16 -12.94
N ASP A 293 18.45 -0.15 -12.77
CA ASP A 293 17.53 0.77 -13.43
C ASP A 293 17.41 2.11 -12.69
N ALA A 294 17.24 3.19 -13.46
CA ALA A 294 17.14 4.55 -12.93
C ALA A 294 15.84 4.81 -12.16
N ALA A 295 14.74 4.19 -12.59
CA ALA A 295 13.43 4.36 -11.97
C ALA A 295 13.43 3.93 -10.51
N THR A 296 13.96 2.74 -10.21
CA THR A 296 14.09 2.22 -8.84
C THR A 296 15.06 3.07 -8.03
N HIS A 297 16.20 3.47 -8.60
CA HIS A 297 17.16 4.35 -7.93
C HIS A 297 16.50 5.66 -7.47
N SER A 298 15.86 6.39 -8.39
CA SER A 298 15.20 7.66 -8.11
C SER A 298 14.03 7.50 -7.13
N SER A 299 13.15 6.52 -7.34
CA SER A 299 12.03 6.26 -6.42
C SER A 299 12.51 5.90 -5.00
N ALA A 300 13.60 5.13 -4.89
CA ALA A 300 14.21 4.79 -3.60
C ALA A 300 14.84 6.01 -2.92
N ALA A 301 15.46 6.91 -3.70
CA ALA A 301 15.98 8.18 -3.19
C ALA A 301 14.87 9.03 -2.53
N LEU A 302 13.72 9.15 -3.21
CA LEU A 302 12.55 9.85 -2.67
C LEU A 302 12.02 9.18 -1.39
N ALA A 303 11.89 7.86 -1.40
CA ALA A 303 11.43 7.09 -0.23
C ALA A 303 12.37 7.30 0.98
N LEU A 304 13.69 7.23 0.80
CA LEU A 304 14.66 7.53 1.87
C LEU A 304 14.55 8.96 2.37
N LYS A 305 14.42 9.94 1.47
CA LYS A 305 14.25 11.34 1.85
C LYS A 305 13.01 11.54 2.72
N ARG A 306 11.90 10.84 2.43
CA ARG A 306 10.65 10.94 3.23
C ARG A 306 10.70 10.14 4.53
N LEU A 307 11.36 8.98 4.54
CA LEU A 307 11.51 8.14 5.73
C LEU A 307 12.57 8.67 6.72
N LYS A 308 13.72 9.12 6.21
CA LYS A 308 14.94 9.45 6.97
C LYS A 308 15.38 10.90 6.85
N GLY A 309 14.78 11.69 5.96
CA GLY A 309 15.12 13.11 5.77
C GLY A 309 16.33 13.38 4.87
N SER A 310 17.06 12.34 4.47
CA SER A 310 18.23 12.46 3.60
C SER A 310 18.52 11.13 2.88
N THR A 311 19.33 11.19 1.82
CA THR A 311 19.90 10.03 1.16
C THR A 311 21.39 9.90 1.51
N PRO A 312 21.94 8.68 1.53
CA PRO A 312 23.37 8.50 1.67
C PRO A 312 24.13 9.07 0.47
N ALA A 313 25.37 9.52 0.68
CA ALA A 313 26.25 9.90 -0.42
C ALA A 313 26.63 8.68 -1.28
N LEU A 314 26.70 8.91 -2.58
CA LEU A 314 27.19 7.96 -3.59
C LEU A 314 28.47 8.50 -4.24
N THR A 315 29.25 7.59 -4.82
CA THR A 315 30.47 7.93 -5.55
C THR A 315 30.12 8.63 -6.86
N THR A 316 30.82 9.73 -7.15
CA THR A 316 30.69 10.45 -8.42
C THR A 316 31.58 9.85 -9.51
N GLY A 317 31.20 10.02 -10.77
CA GLY A 317 31.95 9.58 -11.94
C GLY A 317 31.41 10.18 -13.23
N ASP A 318 32.06 9.89 -14.36
CA ASP A 318 31.71 10.46 -15.67
C ASP A 318 30.84 9.53 -16.54
N ALA A 319 30.56 8.31 -16.06
CA ALA A 319 29.78 7.31 -16.77
C ALA A 319 29.18 6.31 -15.78
N PRO A 320 28.11 5.59 -16.16
CA PRO A 320 27.58 4.51 -15.34
C PRO A 320 28.52 3.30 -15.28
N GLU A 321 28.45 2.57 -14.17
CA GLU A 321 29.01 1.22 -14.08
C GLU A 321 28.35 0.30 -15.14
N PRO A 322 29.06 -0.73 -15.64
CA PRO A 322 28.49 -1.66 -16.61
C PRO A 322 27.14 -2.25 -16.18
N GLY A 323 26.13 -2.11 -17.03
CA GLY A 323 24.76 -2.61 -16.76
C GLY A 323 23.90 -1.69 -15.89
N ARG A 324 24.40 -0.53 -15.47
CA ARG A 324 23.62 0.50 -14.76
C ARG A 324 23.12 1.56 -15.74
N GLU A 325 21.88 2.01 -15.55
CA GLU A 325 21.20 3.01 -16.37
C GLU A 325 21.32 4.43 -15.78
N TRP A 326 22.17 4.62 -14.78
CA TRP A 326 22.36 5.90 -14.12
C TRP A 326 23.74 6.02 -13.49
N TYR A 327 24.18 7.25 -13.23
CA TYR A 327 25.38 7.55 -12.46
C TYR A 327 25.26 8.89 -11.75
N ILE A 328 26.10 9.15 -10.76
CA ILE A 328 26.21 10.48 -10.15
C ILE A 328 27.36 11.21 -10.81
N ASP A 329 27.09 12.36 -11.42
CA ASP A 329 28.13 13.13 -12.09
C ASP A 329 29.09 13.82 -11.09
N PRO A 330 30.22 14.41 -11.54
CA PRO A 330 31.16 15.11 -10.66
C PRO A 330 30.55 16.29 -9.87
N PHE A 331 29.33 16.71 -10.21
CA PHE A 331 28.63 17.81 -9.59
C PHE A 331 27.55 17.35 -8.60
N GLY A 332 27.35 16.03 -8.45
CA GLY A 332 26.38 15.43 -7.55
C GLY A 332 24.98 15.25 -8.15
N GLN A 333 24.83 15.40 -9.46
CA GLN A 333 23.56 15.18 -10.16
C GLN A 333 23.43 13.69 -10.52
N THR A 334 22.25 13.12 -10.28
CA THR A 334 21.92 11.80 -10.87
C THR A 334 21.66 12.00 -12.36
N MET A 335 22.48 11.37 -13.20
CA MET A 335 22.32 11.33 -14.65
C MET A 335 21.68 10.01 -15.03
N VAL A 336 20.51 10.08 -15.67
CA VAL A 336 19.67 8.96 -16.07
C VAL A 336 19.82 8.71 -17.56
N LYS A 337 20.00 7.44 -17.93
CA LYS A 337 20.04 6.96 -19.30
C LYS A 337 18.65 7.04 -19.95
N LEU A 338 18.57 7.71 -21.09
CA LEU A 338 17.45 7.63 -22.02
C LEU A 338 17.86 6.73 -23.18
N ALA A 339 17.19 5.59 -23.31
CA ALA A 339 17.43 4.68 -24.42
C ALA A 339 17.00 5.31 -25.75
N ALA A 340 17.72 4.97 -26.83
CA ALA A 340 17.27 5.30 -28.18
C ALA A 340 15.92 4.63 -28.46
N GLY A 341 15.03 5.32 -29.16
CA GLY A 341 13.67 4.83 -29.37
C GLY A 341 12.83 5.74 -30.25
N GLU A 342 11.62 5.26 -30.56
CA GLU A 342 10.61 6.04 -31.28
C GLU A 342 9.42 6.30 -30.36
N PHE A 343 8.83 7.49 -30.50
CA PHE A 343 7.59 7.84 -29.81
C PHE A 343 6.73 8.78 -30.66
N THR A 344 5.49 8.97 -30.23
CA THR A 344 4.59 9.97 -30.80
C THR A 344 4.74 11.26 -29.99
N MET A 345 5.26 12.30 -30.63
CA MET A 345 5.39 13.65 -30.06
C MET A 345 4.18 14.49 -30.44
N GLY A 346 3.74 15.36 -29.53
CA GLY A 346 2.58 16.23 -29.72
C GLY A 346 1.25 15.58 -29.32
N MET A 347 0.14 16.27 -29.61
CA MET A 347 -1.20 15.84 -29.19
C MET A 347 -2.03 15.27 -30.33
N GLU A 348 -2.85 14.26 -30.00
CA GLU A 348 -3.82 13.69 -30.92
C GLU A 348 -4.99 14.67 -31.18
N PRO A 349 -5.55 14.72 -32.40
CA PRO A 349 -6.69 15.57 -32.70
C PRO A 349 -7.91 15.20 -31.84
N GLY A 350 -8.34 16.10 -30.94
CA GLY A 350 -9.56 15.94 -30.14
C GLY A 350 -9.35 15.87 -28.62
N SER A 351 -8.11 15.72 -28.13
CA SER A 351 -7.77 15.94 -26.72
C SER A 351 -7.77 17.44 -26.42
N PHE A 352 -8.94 18.03 -26.15
CA PHE A 352 -9.06 19.46 -25.85
C PHE A 352 -8.89 19.74 -24.36
N SER A 353 -7.66 20.05 -23.92
CA SER A 353 -7.47 20.98 -22.81
C SER A 353 -7.57 22.42 -23.37
N HIS A 354 -8.23 23.33 -22.66
CA HIS A 354 -8.67 24.65 -23.15
C HIS A 354 -7.55 25.69 -23.43
N SER A 355 -6.30 25.26 -23.60
CA SER A 355 -5.13 26.10 -23.88
C SER A 355 -4.10 25.19 -24.57
N ILE A 356 -3.48 25.42 -25.73
CA ILE A 356 -3.00 26.65 -26.39
C ILE A 356 -2.87 26.35 -27.91
N GLN A 357 -2.99 27.40 -28.74
CA GLN A 357 -2.81 27.42 -30.21
C GLN A 357 -1.39 27.05 -30.75
N THR A 358 -0.51 26.42 -29.95
CA THR A 358 0.93 26.26 -30.28
C THR A 358 1.45 24.83 -30.23
N GLU A 359 0.63 23.84 -29.89
CA GLU A 359 1.07 22.45 -29.81
C GLU A 359 1.07 21.79 -31.19
N SER A 360 2.12 21.00 -31.45
CA SER A 360 2.25 20.21 -32.67
C SER A 360 1.28 19.04 -32.66
N PHE A 361 0.71 18.74 -33.83
CA PHE A 361 -0.04 17.49 -34.01
C PHE A 361 0.86 16.28 -33.75
N ALA A 362 0.24 15.22 -33.24
CA ALA A 362 0.86 13.90 -33.09
C ALA A 362 1.66 13.52 -34.34
N HIS A 363 2.97 13.36 -34.19
CA HIS A 363 3.88 12.92 -35.25
C HIS A 363 4.96 12.01 -34.66
N ARG A 364 5.49 11.12 -35.49
CA ARG A 364 6.49 10.15 -35.05
C ARG A 364 7.86 10.80 -35.00
N VAL A 365 8.55 10.63 -33.87
CA VAL A 365 9.88 11.16 -33.62
C VAL A 365 10.79 10.03 -33.16
N THR A 366 12.05 10.09 -33.58
CA THR A 366 13.10 9.14 -33.17
C THR A 366 14.13 9.87 -32.33
N VAL A 367 14.41 9.34 -31.13
CA VAL A 367 15.60 9.69 -30.35
C VAL A 367 16.72 8.76 -30.82
N PRO A 368 17.67 9.26 -31.62
CA PRO A 368 18.53 8.41 -32.45
C PRO A 368 19.65 7.72 -31.68
N THR A 369 20.04 8.27 -30.53
CA THR A 369 21.16 7.80 -29.73
C THR A 369 20.81 7.80 -28.26
N GLU A 370 21.48 6.93 -27.52
CA GLU A 370 21.47 6.95 -26.06
C GLU A 370 22.05 8.28 -25.55
N VAL A 371 21.31 8.93 -24.64
CA VAL A 371 21.72 10.17 -23.99
C VAL A 371 21.51 10.06 -22.49
N PHE A 372 22.26 10.84 -21.72
CA PHE A 372 22.05 10.96 -20.28
C PHE A 372 21.45 12.33 -19.96
N ILE A 373 20.36 12.33 -19.19
CA ILE A 373 19.67 13.54 -18.74
C ILE A 373 19.73 13.61 -17.22
N ALA A 374 19.84 14.81 -16.64
CA ALA A 374 19.76 14.96 -15.19
C ALA A 374 18.36 14.52 -14.69
N SER A 375 18.30 13.81 -13.57
CA SER A 375 17.02 13.32 -13.01
C SER A 375 16.10 14.42 -12.49
N THR A 376 16.64 15.61 -12.26
CA THR A 376 15.98 16.78 -11.67
C THR A 376 16.45 18.04 -12.38
N GLU A 377 15.76 19.16 -12.21
CA GLU A 377 16.25 20.44 -12.70
C GLU A 377 17.56 20.86 -12.01
N VAL A 378 18.32 21.73 -12.67
CA VAL A 378 19.56 22.30 -12.11
C VAL A 378 19.23 23.10 -10.84
N THR A 379 19.88 22.74 -9.74
CA THR A 379 19.64 23.41 -8.46
C THR A 379 20.31 24.77 -8.37
N ARG A 380 19.78 25.65 -7.51
CA ARG A 380 20.39 26.93 -7.17
C ARG A 380 21.81 26.78 -6.64
N GLY A 381 22.05 25.76 -5.83
CA GLY A 381 23.36 25.47 -5.24
C GLY A 381 24.40 25.19 -6.31
N LEU A 382 24.06 24.35 -7.30
CA LEU A 382 24.95 24.05 -8.42
C LEU A 382 25.19 25.27 -9.30
N PHE A 383 24.12 25.99 -9.69
CA PHE A 383 24.28 27.19 -10.53
C PHE A 383 25.10 28.29 -9.83
N LYS A 384 25.00 28.43 -8.51
CA LYS A 384 25.85 29.36 -7.74
C LYS A 384 27.34 29.04 -7.85
N ARG A 385 27.74 27.77 -8.00
CA ARG A 385 29.15 27.39 -8.24
C ARG A 385 29.67 27.94 -9.57
N PHE A 386 28.86 27.82 -10.63
CA PHE A 386 29.15 28.41 -11.94
C PHE A 386 29.33 29.93 -11.86
N ILE A 387 28.44 30.63 -11.14
CA ILE A 387 28.53 32.07 -10.97
C ILE A 387 29.76 32.49 -10.17
N ALA A 388 30.13 31.74 -9.12
CA ALA A 388 31.32 32.02 -8.34
C ALA A 388 32.60 31.89 -9.20
N ASP A 389 32.70 30.82 -9.99
CA ASP A 389 33.87 30.56 -10.83
C ASP A 389 33.99 31.58 -11.98
N THR A 390 32.89 31.87 -12.68
CA THR A 390 32.87 32.87 -13.77
C THR A 390 33.10 34.31 -13.30
N LYS A 391 32.79 34.65 -12.04
CA LYS A 391 33.18 35.96 -11.48
C LYS A 391 34.70 36.08 -11.27
N THR A 392 35.37 34.96 -10.98
CA THR A 392 36.83 34.93 -10.82
C THR A 392 37.56 34.87 -12.16
N GLN A 393 36.92 34.31 -13.19
CA GLN A 393 37.40 34.27 -14.57
C GLN A 393 36.79 35.43 -15.36
N ARG A 394 37.45 36.60 -15.39
CA ARG A 394 37.05 37.76 -16.24
C ARG A 394 37.24 37.46 -17.73
N THR A 395 36.57 36.45 -18.25
CA THR A 395 36.67 36.01 -19.63
C THR A 395 35.33 36.27 -20.31
N ASP A 396 35.42 37.04 -21.40
CA ASP A 396 34.44 37.07 -22.50
C ASP A 396 33.34 38.14 -22.44
N GLY A 397 33.53 39.29 -21.78
CA GLY A 397 32.70 40.49 -22.05
C GLY A 397 31.17 40.37 -21.83
N PHE A 398 30.67 39.23 -21.33
CA PHE A 398 29.26 38.96 -21.03
C PHE A 398 28.81 39.58 -19.70
N VAL A 399 29.76 40.06 -18.89
CA VAL A 399 29.50 40.61 -17.56
C VAL A 399 29.13 42.10 -17.68
N LYS A 400 27.86 42.38 -18.01
CA LYS A 400 27.23 43.69 -17.81
C LYS A 400 26.23 43.62 -16.66
N GLU A 401 26.32 44.60 -15.78
CA GLU A 401 25.59 44.95 -14.55
C GLU A 401 24.29 44.20 -14.16
N ASP A 402 24.07 44.13 -12.83
CA ASP A 402 22.90 43.63 -12.09
C ASP A 402 22.62 42.11 -12.12
N TRP A 403 23.65 41.28 -12.42
CA TRP A 403 23.59 39.81 -12.28
C TRP A 403 23.27 39.37 -10.84
N ASP A 404 23.79 40.10 -9.84
CA ASP A 404 23.59 39.74 -8.44
C ASP A 404 22.12 39.84 -8.01
N LYS A 405 21.39 40.89 -8.39
CA LYS A 405 20.00 41.08 -7.92
C LYS A 405 19.04 39.98 -8.43
N ARG A 406 19.19 39.55 -9.69
CA ARG A 406 18.27 38.60 -10.33
C ARG A 406 18.42 37.16 -9.82
N TRP A 407 19.65 36.74 -9.53
CA TRP A 407 19.96 35.37 -9.10
C TRP A 407 20.07 35.21 -7.57
N THR A 408 20.14 36.33 -6.84
CA THR A 408 20.04 36.35 -5.38
C THR A 408 18.65 36.78 -4.95
N VAL A 409 18.33 38.08 -5.00
CA VAL A 409 17.12 38.67 -4.41
C VAL A 409 15.82 38.14 -5.03
N ASP A 410 15.70 38.11 -6.36
CA ASP A 410 14.46 37.65 -7.00
C ASP A 410 14.26 36.14 -6.86
N ASN A 411 15.36 35.39 -6.97
CA ASN A 411 15.35 33.93 -6.81
C ASN A 411 15.07 33.50 -5.37
N ASP A 412 15.60 34.21 -4.35
CA ASP A 412 15.37 33.87 -2.94
C ASP A 412 13.88 33.88 -2.56
N ARG A 413 13.06 34.63 -3.30
CA ARG A 413 11.60 34.69 -3.07
C ARG A 413 10.86 33.48 -3.62
N ILE A 414 11.30 32.95 -4.77
CA ILE A 414 10.59 31.90 -5.53
C ILE A 414 11.23 30.51 -5.43
N SER A 415 12.53 30.43 -5.18
CA SER A 415 13.32 29.21 -4.98
C SER A 415 14.21 29.40 -3.76
N LYS A 416 13.78 28.94 -2.58
CA LYS A 416 14.29 29.47 -1.30
C LYS A 416 15.66 28.93 -0.87
N THR A 417 15.93 27.65 -1.11
CA THR A 417 17.15 26.96 -0.63
C THR A 417 18.09 26.62 -1.79
N ALA A 418 19.28 26.11 -1.46
CA ALA A 418 20.23 25.62 -2.46
C ALA A 418 19.69 24.46 -3.30
N ASP A 419 18.76 23.67 -2.75
CA ASP A 419 18.20 22.47 -3.40
C ASP A 419 16.93 22.76 -4.21
N HIS A 420 16.48 24.02 -4.25
CA HIS A 420 15.41 24.43 -5.17
C HIS A 420 15.98 24.58 -6.59
N PRO A 421 15.14 24.47 -7.65
CA PRO A 421 15.57 24.73 -9.02
C PRO A 421 16.00 26.19 -9.17
N ILE A 422 17.03 26.44 -9.98
CA ILE A 422 17.41 27.80 -10.36
C ILE A 422 16.37 28.39 -11.34
N GLN A 423 15.97 29.63 -11.09
CA GLN A 423 15.02 30.36 -11.93
C GLN A 423 15.62 31.68 -12.45
N ASN A 424 14.90 32.39 -13.31
CA ASN A 424 15.35 33.64 -13.93
C ASN A 424 16.68 33.52 -14.69
N VAL A 425 16.96 32.34 -15.23
CA VAL A 425 18.10 32.06 -16.11
C VAL A 425 17.65 32.27 -17.55
N ARG A 426 18.37 33.10 -18.29
CA ARG A 426 18.13 33.29 -19.72
C ARG A 426 18.71 32.11 -20.49
N TRP A 427 18.11 31.79 -21.63
CA TRP A 427 18.53 30.66 -22.46
C TRP A 427 20.05 30.62 -22.75
N TYR A 428 20.67 31.75 -23.12
CA TYR A 428 22.12 31.79 -23.37
C TYR A 428 22.98 31.56 -22.11
N GLU A 429 22.47 31.90 -20.93
CA GLU A 429 23.15 31.68 -19.64
C GLU A 429 23.15 30.18 -19.31
N ALA A 430 22.10 29.46 -19.71
CA ALA A 430 22.03 28.01 -19.61
C ALA A 430 23.04 27.32 -20.55
N LEU A 431 23.24 27.84 -21.78
CA LEU A 431 24.28 27.33 -22.68
C LEU A 431 25.67 27.46 -22.07
N LEU A 432 26.00 28.65 -21.54
CA LEU A 432 27.29 28.91 -20.88
C LEU A 432 27.49 28.00 -19.67
N PHE A 433 26.42 27.71 -18.92
CA PHE A 433 26.46 26.79 -17.80
C PHE A 433 26.77 25.36 -18.24
N CYS A 434 26.14 24.84 -19.29
CA CYS A 434 26.46 23.52 -19.86
C CYS A 434 27.91 23.44 -20.34
N ASP A 435 28.38 24.48 -21.03
CA ASP A 435 29.74 24.61 -21.50
C ASP A 435 30.74 24.65 -20.33
N TRP A 436 30.39 25.32 -19.24
CA TRP A 436 31.16 25.33 -18.00
C TRP A 436 31.22 23.94 -17.35
N LEU A 437 30.09 23.25 -17.19
CA LEU A 437 30.06 21.87 -16.67
C LEU A 437 31.00 20.97 -17.48
N SER A 438 30.94 21.08 -18.81
CA SER A 438 31.80 20.33 -19.73
C SER A 438 33.28 20.56 -19.44
N ARG A 439 33.71 21.83 -19.32
CA ARG A 439 35.11 22.16 -18.99
C ARG A 439 35.52 21.61 -17.62
N GLN A 440 34.64 21.74 -16.63
CA GLN A 440 34.91 21.31 -15.25
C GLN A 440 35.01 19.79 -15.12
N SER A 441 34.35 19.03 -15.98
CA SER A 441 34.45 17.56 -16.05
C SER A 441 35.44 17.07 -17.10
N GLY A 442 36.28 17.94 -17.68
CA GLY A 442 37.25 17.56 -18.72
C GLY A 442 36.65 17.12 -20.06
N ARG A 443 35.37 17.41 -20.31
CA ARG A 443 34.64 17.14 -21.56
C ARG A 443 34.79 18.29 -22.55
N THR A 444 34.48 18.03 -23.81
CA THR A 444 34.55 19.03 -24.88
C THR A 444 33.29 19.90 -24.88
N PRO A 445 33.38 21.23 -24.68
CA PRO A 445 32.20 22.10 -24.72
C PRO A 445 31.69 22.21 -26.16
N GLY A 446 30.38 22.04 -26.36
CA GLY A 446 29.77 21.95 -27.69
C GLY A 446 29.19 23.26 -28.23
N TYR A 447 28.93 24.27 -27.41
CA TYR A 447 28.33 25.51 -27.90
C TYR A 447 29.36 26.47 -28.50
N ARG A 448 29.01 27.09 -29.63
CA ARG A 448 29.86 28.07 -30.33
C ARG A 448 29.01 29.26 -30.75
N ARG A 449 29.58 30.46 -30.58
CA ARG A 449 28.94 31.71 -31.01
C ARG A 449 29.37 32.05 -32.43
N PHE A 450 28.42 32.53 -33.22
CA PHE A 450 28.69 33.08 -34.54
C PHE A 450 29.50 34.38 -34.42
N ASP A 451 30.71 34.39 -34.98
CA ASP A 451 31.46 35.61 -35.26
C ASP A 451 31.31 35.94 -36.74
N ARG A 452 30.84 37.14 -37.09
CA ARG A 452 30.67 37.59 -38.49
C ARG A 452 32.00 37.58 -39.27
N ALA A 453 33.15 37.47 -38.59
CA ALA A 453 34.48 37.42 -39.19
C ALA A 453 34.96 36.01 -39.58
N GLN A 454 34.28 34.93 -39.18
CA GLN A 454 34.70 33.55 -39.47
C GLN A 454 33.78 32.93 -40.53
N HIS A 455 34.38 32.32 -41.57
CA HIS A 455 33.66 31.69 -42.69
C HIS A 455 32.70 30.61 -42.17
N MET A 456 31.52 30.52 -42.80
CA MET A 456 30.59 29.41 -42.57
C MET A 456 31.31 28.07 -42.78
N PRO A 457 31.11 27.06 -41.91
CA PRO A 457 31.36 25.68 -42.31
C PRO A 457 30.44 25.34 -43.50
N GLU A 458 30.95 24.56 -44.45
CA GLU A 458 30.27 24.22 -45.72
C GLU A 458 28.83 23.69 -45.49
N GLU A 459 27.92 24.06 -46.40
CA GLU A 459 26.52 23.60 -46.41
C GLU A 459 26.46 22.07 -46.36
N GLY A 460 25.86 21.51 -45.30
CA GLY A 460 25.66 20.06 -45.17
C GLY A 460 25.75 19.50 -43.76
N ALA A 461 26.20 20.27 -42.77
CA ALA A 461 26.20 19.83 -41.37
C ALA A 461 24.91 20.29 -40.66
N ASN A 462 24.32 19.37 -39.87
CA ASN A 462 23.09 19.50 -39.08
C ASN A 462 23.19 20.58 -37.98
N TYR A 463 23.38 21.84 -38.36
CA TYR A 463 23.46 22.96 -37.43
C TYR A 463 22.09 23.61 -37.29
N GLY A 464 21.44 23.42 -36.14
CA GLY A 464 20.36 24.31 -35.72
C GLY A 464 20.96 25.68 -35.43
N GLN A 465 20.72 26.66 -36.31
CA GLN A 465 20.96 28.06 -36.01
C GLN A 465 19.85 28.54 -35.06
N ILE A 466 20.24 29.10 -33.91
CA ILE A 466 19.31 29.80 -33.01
C ILE A 466 20.04 31.02 -32.46
N ARG A 467 19.54 32.22 -32.77
CA ARG A 467 20.02 33.49 -32.16
C ARG A 467 21.56 33.68 -32.18
N GLY A 468 22.25 33.17 -33.19
CA GLY A 468 23.70 33.32 -33.36
C GLY A 468 24.57 32.32 -32.58
N TYR A 469 24.02 31.17 -32.17
CA TYR A 469 24.77 30.03 -31.63
C TYR A 469 24.53 28.77 -32.47
N TRP A 470 25.51 27.88 -32.46
CA TRP A 470 25.39 26.50 -32.96
C TRP A 470 25.98 25.51 -31.94
N TYR A 471 25.55 24.25 -32.03
CA TYR A 471 26.00 23.16 -31.17
C TYR A 471 26.73 22.10 -32.01
N ASP A 472 27.91 21.70 -31.57
CA ASP A 472 28.66 20.59 -32.13
C ASP A 472 28.18 19.27 -31.52
N ALA A 473 27.32 18.56 -32.26
CA ALA A 473 26.77 17.26 -31.85
C ALA A 473 27.80 16.12 -31.78
N THR A 474 29.04 16.34 -32.21
CA THR A 474 30.12 15.35 -32.07
C THR A 474 30.82 15.42 -30.71
N THR A 475 30.50 16.42 -29.90
CA THR A 475 31.09 16.59 -28.56
C THR A 475 30.46 15.68 -27.52
N ASP A 476 31.25 15.36 -26.49
CA ASP A 476 30.86 14.56 -25.33
C ASP A 476 30.43 15.40 -24.13
N GLY A 477 30.24 16.72 -24.34
CA GLY A 477 29.92 17.70 -23.32
C GLY A 477 28.45 17.71 -22.89
N TYR A 478 28.19 18.44 -21.80
CA TYR A 478 26.85 18.75 -21.35
C TYR A 478 26.18 19.72 -22.34
N ARG A 479 24.86 19.57 -22.50
CA ARG A 479 24.01 20.42 -23.33
C ARG A 479 22.59 20.47 -22.78
N LEU A 480 21.80 21.42 -23.28
CA LEU A 480 20.34 21.37 -23.13
C LEU A 480 19.78 20.16 -23.92
N PRO A 481 18.71 19.51 -23.42
CA PRO A 481 17.98 18.51 -24.19
C PRO A 481 17.32 19.16 -25.42
N THR A 482 17.10 18.42 -26.50
CA THR A 482 16.18 18.91 -27.56
C THR A 482 14.73 18.79 -27.08
N GLU A 483 13.77 19.46 -27.74
CA GLU A 483 12.34 19.28 -27.41
C GLU A 483 11.91 17.82 -27.51
N GLU A 484 12.41 17.12 -28.53
CA GLU A 484 12.12 15.71 -28.77
C GLU A 484 12.62 14.83 -27.62
N GLU A 485 13.85 15.06 -27.16
CA GLU A 485 14.42 14.35 -26.01
C GLU A 485 13.68 14.68 -24.73
N TRP A 486 13.30 15.95 -24.53
CA TRP A 486 12.57 16.40 -23.35
C TRP A 486 11.16 15.80 -23.29
N GLU A 487 10.41 15.79 -24.39
CA GLU A 487 9.06 15.20 -24.42
C GLU A 487 9.12 13.67 -24.31
N TYR A 488 10.10 13.02 -24.95
CA TYR A 488 10.34 11.59 -24.78
C TYR A 488 10.59 11.23 -23.31
N ALA A 489 11.49 12.00 -22.67
CA ALA A 489 11.81 11.90 -21.27
C ALA A 489 10.58 12.14 -20.38
N CYS A 490 9.78 13.18 -20.67
CA CYS A 490 8.59 13.55 -19.91
C CYS A 490 7.53 12.44 -19.95
N ARG A 491 7.23 11.94 -21.16
CA ARG A 491 6.24 10.89 -21.38
C ARG A 491 6.64 9.56 -20.75
N ALA A 492 7.91 9.19 -20.80
CA ALA A 492 8.42 7.91 -20.28
C ALA A 492 7.55 6.70 -20.71
N GLY A 493 7.13 6.70 -21.98
CA GLY A 493 6.26 5.69 -22.59
C GLY A 493 4.76 5.96 -22.53
N ALA A 494 4.30 6.98 -21.80
CA ALA A 494 2.88 7.34 -21.71
C ALA A 494 2.38 8.07 -22.98
N LYS A 495 1.17 7.73 -23.43
CA LYS A 495 0.44 8.45 -24.49
C LYS A 495 -0.65 9.38 -23.97
N THR A 496 -0.87 9.36 -22.67
CA THR A 496 -1.72 10.28 -21.92
C THR A 496 -1.06 11.67 -21.83
N ASP A 497 -1.83 12.70 -21.52
CA ASP A 497 -1.43 14.09 -21.25
C ASP A 497 -0.36 14.17 -20.15
N TYR A 498 -0.44 13.28 -19.17
CA TYR A 498 0.50 13.19 -18.05
C TYR A 498 1.13 11.81 -17.95
N PHE A 499 2.37 11.71 -17.42
CA PHE A 499 3.04 10.41 -17.23
C PHE A 499 2.35 9.50 -16.20
N TYR A 500 1.35 10.03 -15.49
CA TYR A 500 0.55 9.36 -14.47
C TYR A 500 -0.93 9.16 -14.88
N GLY A 501 -1.35 9.56 -16.08
CA GLY A 501 -2.67 9.25 -16.68
C GLY A 501 -3.61 10.46 -16.83
N ASP A 502 -4.68 10.33 -17.62
CA ASP A 502 -5.44 11.49 -18.14
C ASP A 502 -6.44 12.16 -17.19
N GLN A 503 -7.21 11.48 -16.34
CA GLN A 503 -8.21 12.14 -15.47
C GLN A 503 -8.64 11.27 -14.28
N VAL A 504 -9.09 11.90 -13.18
CA VAL A 504 -10.23 11.41 -12.38
C VAL A 504 -11.24 12.55 -12.29
N GLU A 505 -12.44 12.39 -12.88
CA GLU A 505 -13.53 13.34 -12.68
C GLU A 505 -13.85 13.49 -11.18
N GLY A 506 -13.78 14.73 -10.67
CA GLY A 506 -14.13 15.07 -9.30
C GLY A 506 -12.93 15.16 -8.35
N ASP A 507 -12.52 16.40 -8.05
CA ASP A 507 -11.46 16.80 -7.10
C ASP A 507 -9.99 16.71 -7.61
N ASP A 508 -9.83 16.85 -8.92
CA ASP A 508 -8.60 16.72 -9.71
C ASP A 508 -7.44 17.67 -9.29
N ALA A 509 -7.72 18.82 -8.67
CA ALA A 509 -6.68 19.79 -8.30
C ALA A 509 -5.93 19.45 -7.00
N LYS A 510 -6.48 18.57 -6.14
CA LYS A 510 -5.89 18.21 -4.84
C LYS A 510 -5.26 16.82 -4.84
N ILE A 511 -5.71 15.93 -5.73
CA ILE A 511 -5.35 14.51 -5.76
C ILE A 511 -3.98 14.25 -6.41
N ARG A 512 -3.44 15.16 -7.24
CA ARG A 512 -2.17 14.93 -7.97
C ARG A 512 -0.97 15.79 -7.53
N SER A 513 -1.06 16.43 -6.36
CA SER A 513 0.07 17.22 -5.80
C SER A 513 1.36 16.41 -5.55
N GLU A 514 1.26 15.08 -5.53
CA GLU A 514 2.41 14.18 -5.38
C GLU A 514 3.14 13.91 -6.69
N TYR A 515 2.58 14.27 -7.85
CA TYR A 515 3.14 13.95 -9.18
C TYR A 515 3.54 15.18 -10.00
N GLY A 516 3.03 16.36 -9.65
CA GLY A 516 3.37 17.60 -10.32
C GLY A 516 3.10 18.83 -9.46
N HIS A 517 3.97 19.85 -9.59
CA HIS A 517 3.87 21.11 -8.85
C HIS A 517 3.41 22.24 -9.77
N ILE A 518 2.10 22.31 -10.04
CA ILE A 518 1.53 23.16 -11.09
C ILE A 518 0.81 24.37 -10.48
N GLY A 519 0.90 25.53 -11.13
CA GLY A 519 0.11 26.72 -10.77
C GLY A 519 0.56 27.47 -9.51
N SER A 520 1.68 27.10 -8.91
CA SER A 520 2.27 27.79 -7.76
C SER A 520 3.16 28.96 -8.17
N ARG A 521 3.26 29.99 -7.31
CA ARG A 521 4.19 31.12 -7.48
C ARG A 521 5.59 30.87 -6.92
N THR A 522 5.79 29.75 -6.22
CA THR A 522 7.08 29.37 -5.63
C THR A 522 7.39 27.92 -5.97
N ALA A 523 8.64 27.64 -6.32
CA ALA A 523 9.15 26.30 -6.52
C ALA A 523 9.27 25.53 -5.20
N ILE A 524 9.39 24.22 -5.32
CA ILE A 524 9.76 23.31 -4.22
C ILE A 524 11.19 22.81 -4.42
N VAL A 525 11.74 22.13 -3.42
CA VAL A 525 13.02 21.43 -3.57
C VAL A 525 12.89 20.40 -4.69
N VAL A 526 13.87 20.31 -5.59
CA VAL A 526 13.83 19.34 -6.69
C VAL A 526 13.73 17.90 -6.17
N GLY A 527 13.12 17.01 -6.95
CA GLY A 527 12.93 15.61 -6.59
C GLY A 527 12.14 15.43 -5.29
N SER A 528 11.14 16.28 -5.04
CA SER A 528 10.27 16.17 -3.85
C SER A 528 8.96 15.45 -4.15
N LEU A 529 8.59 15.35 -5.42
CA LEU A 529 7.41 14.66 -5.93
C LEU A 529 7.82 13.30 -6.55
N LEU A 530 6.85 12.49 -6.95
CA LEU A 530 7.07 11.16 -7.52
C LEU A 530 7.71 11.26 -8.91
N PRO A 531 8.73 10.46 -9.21
CA PRO A 531 9.33 10.43 -10.53
C PRO A 531 8.46 9.65 -11.53
N ASN A 532 8.68 9.90 -12.82
CA ASN A 532 8.10 9.12 -13.89
C ASN A 532 8.79 7.75 -14.05
N ARG A 533 8.38 6.98 -15.06
CA ARG A 533 8.88 5.60 -15.30
C ARG A 533 10.36 5.54 -15.68
N PHE A 534 10.99 6.63 -16.08
CA PHE A 534 12.44 6.71 -16.32
C PHE A 534 13.22 7.14 -15.08
N GLY A 535 12.54 7.49 -13.98
CA GLY A 535 13.22 8.01 -12.78
C GLY A 535 13.48 9.51 -12.83
N LEU A 536 12.78 10.26 -13.69
CA LEU A 536 12.86 11.71 -13.80
C LEU A 536 11.80 12.38 -12.93
N PHE A 537 12.20 13.42 -12.23
CA PHE A 537 11.35 14.21 -11.35
C PHE A 537 10.88 15.48 -12.02
N ASP A 538 9.81 16.06 -11.49
CA ASP A 538 9.37 17.44 -11.76
C ASP A 538 9.02 17.77 -13.23
N MET A 539 8.95 16.76 -14.11
CA MET A 539 8.59 16.89 -15.54
C MET A 539 7.23 17.58 -15.78
N HIS A 540 6.33 17.57 -14.80
CA HIS A 540 5.05 18.29 -14.81
C HIS A 540 5.01 19.36 -13.72
N GLY A 541 5.57 20.54 -13.99
CA GLY A 541 5.47 21.72 -13.12
C GLY A 541 6.82 22.15 -12.55
N ASN A 542 6.81 22.68 -11.32
CA ASN A 542 7.94 23.29 -10.63
C ASN A 542 8.52 24.53 -11.34
N VAL A 543 9.24 24.35 -12.45
CA VAL A 543 9.75 25.42 -13.32
C VAL A 543 9.70 24.99 -14.78
N CYS A 544 9.58 25.94 -15.72
CA CYS A 544 9.78 25.62 -17.13
C CYS A 544 11.27 25.38 -17.43
N GLU A 545 11.56 24.41 -18.29
CA GLU A 545 12.92 23.98 -18.63
C GLU A 545 13.31 24.44 -20.04
N TRP A 546 14.54 24.93 -20.20
CA TRP A 546 15.04 25.37 -21.50
C TRP A 546 15.47 24.18 -22.37
N CYS A 547 14.94 24.11 -23.58
CA CYS A 547 15.38 23.13 -24.59
C CYS A 547 16.26 23.76 -25.67
N TRP A 548 17.02 22.92 -26.37
CA TRP A 548 17.74 23.23 -27.59
C TRP A 548 16.85 22.94 -28.80
N ASN A 549 16.06 23.93 -29.20
CA ASN A 549 15.20 23.81 -30.37
C ASN A 549 15.77 24.73 -31.43
N GLY A 550 16.31 24.17 -32.52
CA GLY A 550 16.63 24.92 -33.73
C GLY A 550 15.48 25.84 -34.13
N ASP A 551 15.71 26.86 -34.98
CA ASP A 551 14.64 27.71 -35.56
C ASP A 551 13.66 26.88 -36.44
N ARG A 552 12.95 25.90 -35.87
CA ARG A 552 11.91 25.09 -36.50
C ARG A 552 10.58 25.78 -36.21
N VAL A 553 10.01 26.36 -37.27
CA VAL A 553 8.59 26.68 -37.30
C VAL A 553 7.86 25.36 -37.47
N TYR A 554 7.10 24.93 -36.45
CA TYR A 554 6.16 23.82 -36.62
C TYR A 554 5.22 24.18 -37.78
N SER A 555 5.24 23.37 -38.84
CA SER A 555 4.40 23.59 -40.01
C SER A 555 2.94 23.66 -39.58
N THR A 556 2.28 24.78 -39.89
CA THR A 556 0.84 24.97 -39.70
C THR A 556 0.02 24.36 -40.86
N GLU A 557 0.66 23.68 -41.83
CA GLU A 557 -0.08 23.04 -42.92
C GLU A 557 -1.06 21.95 -42.45
N PRO A 558 -0.72 21.08 -41.47
CA PRO A 558 -1.70 20.14 -40.91
C PRO A 558 -2.85 20.88 -40.20
N PHE A 559 -2.57 22.04 -39.59
CA PHE A 559 -3.58 22.88 -38.94
C PHE A 559 -4.61 23.39 -39.96
N LEU A 560 -4.15 23.89 -41.11
CA LEU A 560 -5.04 24.37 -42.17
C LEU A 560 -5.78 23.24 -42.91
N ALA A 561 -5.16 22.07 -43.06
CA ALA A 561 -5.76 20.91 -43.71
C ALA A 561 -6.84 20.21 -42.87
N ALA A 562 -6.83 20.38 -41.53
CA ALA A 562 -7.83 19.82 -40.63
C ALA A 562 -9.11 20.68 -40.49
N ILE A 563 -9.05 21.97 -40.82
CA ILE A 563 -10.19 22.92 -40.73
C ILE A 563 -11.43 22.48 -41.54
N PRO A 564 -11.34 21.88 -42.74
CA PRO A 564 -12.52 21.44 -43.48
C PRO A 564 -13.28 20.27 -42.82
N ARG A 565 -12.68 19.53 -41.88
CA ARG A 565 -13.34 18.42 -41.17
C ARG A 565 -14.10 18.89 -39.92
N LEU A 566 -13.69 20.00 -39.31
CA LEU A 566 -14.35 20.57 -38.13
C LEU A 566 -15.65 21.32 -38.46
N SER A 567 -15.84 21.78 -39.70
CA SER A 567 -17.07 22.44 -40.14
C SER A 567 -18.26 21.50 -40.36
N GLN A 568 -18.06 20.18 -40.23
CA GLN A 568 -19.14 19.17 -40.33
C GLN A 568 -19.68 18.70 -38.97
N LEU A 569 -19.04 19.07 -37.85
CA LEU A 569 -19.58 18.85 -36.51
C LEU A 569 -20.38 20.09 -36.09
N LYS A 570 -21.63 20.17 -36.56
CA LYS A 570 -22.63 21.10 -36.02
C LYS A 570 -23.07 20.61 -34.63
N VAL A 571 -22.89 21.51 -33.65
CA VAL A 571 -23.63 21.75 -32.38
C VAL A 571 -24.30 20.54 -31.72
#